data_AF-A0A916E1N4-F1
#
_entry.id   AF-A0A916E1N4-F1
#
_cell.length_a   1.000
_cell.length_b   1.000
_cell.length_c   1.000
_cell.angle_alpha   90.00
_cell.angle_beta   90.00
_cell.angle_gamma   90.00
#
_symmetry.space_group_name_H-M   'P 1'
#
loop_
_entity.id
_entity.type
_entity.pdbx_description
1 polymer ?
#
loop_
_entity_poly.entity_id
_entity_poly.type
_entity_poly.pdbx_seq_one_letter_code
_entity_poly.pdbx_strand_id
1 'polypeptide(L)'
;MAALVPFVLLPPPVFQWTINAARQLIAERRNLHQQFERIANRHHVNAWTIIANRVFVAMGFAATPRQCQTKWNALKRGYENLSRIINNNDDDIPIISPNSFDRACFADMNDEFWL
;
A
#
# COMPACT_ATOMS: atom_id res chain seq x y z
N MET A 1 -1.39 -43.98 -28.77
CA MET A 1 -1.48 -43.90 -27.30
C MET A 1 -1.61 -42.44 -26.92
N ALA A 2 -2.75 -42.01 -26.37
CA ALA A 2 -2.94 -40.63 -25.91
C ALA A 2 -2.54 -40.55 -24.44
N ALA A 3 -1.49 -39.79 -24.13
CA ALA A 3 -1.08 -39.53 -22.76
C ALA A 3 -2.09 -38.57 -22.12
N LEU A 4 -2.82 -39.02 -21.10
CA LEU A 4 -3.62 -38.15 -20.25
C LEU A 4 -2.65 -37.36 -19.36
N VAL A 5 -2.44 -36.09 -19.69
CA VAL A 5 -1.71 -35.17 -18.81
C VAL A 5 -2.61 -34.90 -17.59
N PRO A 6 -2.16 -35.21 -16.36
CA PRO A 6 -2.95 -34.90 -15.17
C PRO A 6 -3.12 -33.38 -15.08
N PHE A 7 -4.37 -32.93 -14.97
CA PHE A 7 -4.64 -31.54 -14.58
C PHE A 7 -4.16 -31.35 -13.14
N VAL A 8 -2.95 -30.85 -12.98
CA VAL A 8 -2.45 -30.37 -11.69
C VAL A 8 -3.08 -29.00 -11.46
N LEU A 9 -3.97 -28.87 -10.47
CA LEU A 9 -4.45 -27.57 -10.02
C LEU A 9 -3.24 -26.79 -9.48
N LEU A 10 -2.86 -25.71 -10.16
CA LEU A 10 -1.86 -24.78 -9.63
C LEU A 10 -2.40 -24.20 -8.30
N PRO A 11 -1.55 -24.06 -7.28
CA PRO A 11 -1.94 -23.37 -6.06
C PRO A 11 -2.44 -21.97 -6.43
N PRO A 12 -3.48 -21.46 -5.74
CA PRO A 12 -3.99 -20.13 -6.02
C PRO A 12 -2.84 -19.11 -5.92
N PRO A 13 -2.78 -18.15 -6.84
CA PRO A 13 -1.70 -17.16 -6.85
C PRO A 13 -1.66 -16.43 -5.49
N VAL A 14 -0.46 -16.32 -4.94
CA VAL A 14 -0.23 -15.59 -3.70
C VAL A 14 -0.61 -14.13 -3.92
N PHE A 15 -1.39 -13.56 -3.01
CA PHE A 15 -1.78 -12.16 -3.09
C PHE A 15 -0.54 -11.26 -3.14
N GLN A 16 -0.40 -10.49 -4.22
CA GLN A 16 0.73 -9.61 -4.44
C GLN A 16 0.26 -8.23 -4.90
N TRP A 17 0.80 -7.19 -4.28
CA TRP A 17 0.55 -5.83 -4.70
C TRP A 17 1.22 -5.53 -6.05
N THR A 18 0.52 -4.80 -6.91
CA THR A 18 1.11 -4.13 -8.06
C THR A 18 1.40 -2.67 -7.70
N ILE A 19 2.33 -2.03 -8.42
CA ILE A 19 2.64 -0.60 -8.23
C ILE A 19 1.38 0.25 -8.49
N ASN A 20 0.62 -0.06 -9.54
CA ASN A 20 -0.60 0.67 -9.87
C ASN A 20 -1.68 0.55 -8.78
N ALA A 21 -1.87 -0.65 -8.23
CA ALA A 21 -2.81 -0.83 -7.10
C ALA A 21 -2.33 -0.06 -5.85
N ALA A 22 -1.03 -0.02 -5.59
CA ALA A 22 -0.46 0.77 -4.49
C ALA A 22 -0.66 2.29 -4.70
N ARG A 23 -0.50 2.79 -5.93
CA ARG A 23 -0.80 4.19 -6.28
C ARG A 23 -2.27 4.53 -6.08
N GLN A 24 -3.19 3.65 -6.52
CA GLN A 24 -4.61 3.84 -6.30
C GLN A 24 -4.96 3.85 -4.80
N LEU A 25 -4.34 2.95 -4.01
CA LEU A 25 -4.47 2.97 -2.55
C LEU A 25 -4.06 4.32 -1.96
N ILE A 26 -2.95 4.89 -2.42
CA ILE A 26 -2.47 6.20 -1.96
C ILE A 26 -3.47 7.30 -2.31
N ALA A 27 -3.97 7.32 -3.55
CA ALA A 27 -4.97 8.28 -4.00
C ALA A 27 -6.25 8.21 -3.14
N GLU A 28 -6.78 7.02 -2.87
CA GLU A 28 -7.98 6.87 -2.05
C GLU A 28 -7.78 7.26 -0.60
N ARG A 29 -6.60 6.96 -0.06
CA ARG A 29 -6.28 7.33 1.32
C ARG A 29 -6.07 8.85 1.48
N ARG A 30 -5.57 9.54 0.46
CA ARG A 30 -5.56 11.01 0.36
C ARG A 30 -6.98 11.58 0.29
N ASN A 31 -7.86 11.01 -0.55
CA ASN A 31 -9.26 11.43 -0.63
C ASN A 31 -10.02 11.33 0.70
N LEU A 32 -9.65 10.37 1.55
CA LEU A 32 -10.23 10.18 2.87
C LEU A 32 -9.41 10.79 4.01
N HIS A 33 -8.38 11.61 3.70
CA HIS A 33 -7.46 12.13 4.71
C HIS A 33 -8.18 12.80 5.90
N GLN A 34 -9.12 13.71 5.63
CA GLN A 34 -9.89 14.38 6.69
C GLN A 34 -10.70 13.41 7.57
N GLN A 35 -11.15 12.27 7.05
CA GLN A 35 -11.86 11.28 7.87
C GLN A 35 -10.92 10.57 8.83
N PHE A 36 -9.70 10.27 8.39
CA PHE A 36 -8.70 9.67 9.27
C PHE A 36 -8.25 10.61 10.39
N GLU A 37 -8.17 11.92 10.12
CA GLU A 37 -7.85 12.93 11.14
C GLU A 37 -8.97 13.11 12.18
N ARG A 38 -10.24 13.12 11.73
CA ARG A 38 -11.39 13.37 12.61
C ARG A 38 -11.80 12.16 13.46
N ILE A 39 -11.50 10.95 12.99
CA ILE A 39 -12.02 9.71 13.57
C ILE A 39 -10.93 9.05 14.41
N ALA A 40 -11.28 8.66 15.65
CA ALA A 40 -10.37 7.91 16.51
C ALA A 40 -9.91 6.60 15.84
N ASN A 41 -8.64 6.23 16.04
CA ASN A 41 -7.97 5.09 15.41
C ASN A 41 -8.79 3.79 15.40
N ARG A 42 -9.55 3.50 16.48
CA ARG A 42 -10.41 2.30 16.61
C ARG A 42 -11.51 2.21 15.54
N HIS A 43 -11.89 3.33 14.93
CA HIS A 43 -12.95 3.41 13.92
C HIS A 43 -12.39 3.54 12.49
N HIS A 44 -11.06 3.52 12.30
CA HIS A 44 -10.45 3.51 10.97
C HIS A 44 -10.78 2.27 10.14
N VAL A 45 -11.26 1.19 10.77
CA VAL A 45 -11.71 -0.03 10.06
C VAL A 45 -12.74 0.28 8.97
N ASN A 46 -13.68 1.19 9.25
CA ASN A 46 -14.69 1.59 8.27
C ASN A 46 -14.04 2.35 7.10
N ALA A 47 -13.10 3.25 7.38
CA ALA A 47 -12.38 3.98 6.36
C ALA A 47 -11.53 3.05 5.47
N TRP A 48 -10.83 2.08 6.06
CA TRP A 48 -10.12 1.05 5.30
C TRP A 48 -11.03 0.17 4.45
N THR A 49 -12.26 -0.08 4.92
CA THR A 49 -13.27 -0.81 4.15
C THR A 49 -13.70 -0.01 2.92
N ILE A 50 -13.93 1.28 3.08
CA ILE A 50 -14.24 2.18 1.95
C ILE A 50 -13.08 2.19 0.95
N ILE A 51 -11.83 2.30 1.42
CA ILE A 51 -10.64 2.29 0.56
C ILE A 51 -10.54 0.98 -0.23
N ALA A 52 -10.66 -0.16 0.44
CA ALA A 52 -10.58 -1.48 -0.20
C ALA A 52 -11.61 -1.62 -1.33
N ASN A 53 -12.86 -1.20 -1.08
CA ASN A 53 -13.91 -1.22 -2.09
C ASN A 53 -13.60 -0.29 -3.27
N ARG A 54 -13.07 0.91 -3.03
CA ARG A 54 -12.73 1.85 -4.10
C ARG A 54 -11.54 1.39 -4.94
N VAL A 55 -10.51 0.82 -4.32
CA VAL A 55 -9.39 0.18 -5.04
C VAL A 55 -9.89 -0.97 -5.91
N PHE A 56 -10.81 -1.79 -5.39
CA PHE A 56 -11.43 -2.86 -6.17
C PHE A 56 -12.23 -2.32 -7.35
N VAL A 57 -13.10 -1.33 -7.15
CA VAL A 57 -13.91 -0.73 -8.22
C VAL A 57 -13.05 -0.09 -9.31
N ALA A 58 -11.96 0.59 -8.94
CA ALA A 58 -11.10 1.27 -9.90
C ALA A 58 -10.17 0.31 -10.67
N MET A 59 -9.67 -0.75 -10.03
CA MET A 59 -8.57 -1.56 -10.56
C MET A 59 -8.90 -3.04 -10.74
N GLY A 60 -10.06 -3.51 -10.29
CA GLY A 60 -10.36 -4.94 -10.14
C GLY A 60 -9.49 -5.65 -9.10
N PHE A 61 -8.77 -4.89 -8.26
CA PHE A 61 -7.79 -5.43 -7.31
C PHE A 61 -8.44 -5.76 -5.97
N ALA A 62 -8.66 -7.05 -5.71
CA ALA A 62 -9.34 -7.55 -4.52
C ALA A 62 -8.43 -7.58 -3.28
N ALA A 63 -8.17 -6.41 -2.69
CA ALA A 63 -7.49 -6.29 -1.41
C ALA A 63 -8.50 -6.20 -0.25
N THR A 64 -8.21 -6.88 0.85
CA THR A 64 -8.96 -6.70 2.11
C THR A 64 -8.63 -5.36 2.77
N PRO A 65 -9.49 -4.84 3.66
CA PRO A 65 -9.22 -3.62 4.42
C PRO A 65 -7.90 -3.69 5.21
N ARG A 66 -7.62 -4.86 5.81
CA ARG A 66 -6.39 -5.11 6.56
C ARG A 66 -5.15 -5.13 5.66
N GLN A 67 -5.24 -5.69 4.46
CA GLN A 67 -4.16 -5.65 3.47
C GLN A 67 -3.88 -4.21 3.00
N CYS A 68 -4.92 -3.39 2.79
CA CYS A 68 -4.78 -1.97 2.46
C CYS A 68 -4.06 -1.21 3.58
N GLN A 69 -4.50 -1.37 4.84
CA GLN A 69 -3.84 -0.76 5.99
C GLN A 69 -2.37 -1.20 6.12
N THR A 70 -2.10 -2.49 5.96
CA THR A 70 -0.74 -3.04 6.08
C THR A 70 0.17 -2.48 4.99
N LYS A 71 -0.32 -2.42 3.76
CA LYS A 71 0.41 -1.83 2.63
C LYS A 71 0.66 -0.34 2.83
N TRP A 72 -0.34 0.41 3.31
CA TRP A 72 -0.19 1.81 3.64
C TRP A 72 0.91 2.06 4.68
N ASN A 73 0.92 1.30 5.77
CA ASN A 73 1.97 1.42 6.80
C ASN A 73 3.36 1.06 6.26
N ALA A 74 3.45 0.11 5.32
CA ALA A 74 4.70 -0.18 4.62
C ALA A 74 5.15 0.98 3.72
N LEU A 75 4.22 1.57 2.95
CA LEU A 75 4.50 2.73 2.10
C LEU A 75 4.94 3.94 2.93
N LYS A 76 4.30 4.22 4.07
CA LYS A 76 4.68 5.30 4.99
C LYS A 76 6.12 5.13 5.50
N ARG A 77 6.47 3.93 5.96
CA ARG A 77 7.84 3.63 6.40
C ARG A 77 8.87 3.75 5.26
N GLY A 78 8.52 3.29 4.06
CA GLY A 78 9.36 3.42 2.89
C GLY A 78 9.62 4.88 2.50
N TYR A 79 8.58 5.71 2.59
CA TYR A 79 8.66 7.15 2.39
C TYR A 79 9.58 7.81 3.41
N GLU A 80 9.32 7.64 4.70
CA GLU A 80 10.15 8.19 5.78
C GLU A 80 11.62 7.80 5.64
N ASN A 81 11.89 6.53 5.30
CA ASN A 81 13.23 6.02 5.08
C ASN A 81 13.92 6.69 3.87
N LEU A 82 13.23 6.84 2.74
CA LEU A 82 13.77 7.56 1.59
C LEU A 82 14.00 9.04 1.88
N SER A 83 13.09 9.70 2.60
CA SER A 83 13.25 11.09 3.00
C SER A 83 14.48 11.29 3.89
N ARG A 84 14.77 10.35 4.81
CA ARG A 84 16.01 10.36 5.60
C ARG A 84 17.26 10.22 4.74
N ILE A 85 17.27 9.27 3.80
CA ILE A 85 18.40 9.05 2.88
C ILE A 85 18.68 10.32 2.04
N ILE A 86 17.63 11.01 1.59
CA ILE A 86 17.75 12.23 0.79
C ILE A 86 18.24 13.42 1.64
N ASN A 87 17.78 13.54 2.88
CA ASN A 87 18.09 14.66 3.78
C ASN A 87 19.28 14.40 4.73
N ASN A 88 20.24 13.55 4.35
CA ASN A 88 21.46 13.22 5.10
C ASN A 88 21.27 12.56 6.49
N ASN A 89 20.04 12.30 6.93
CA ASN A 89 19.73 11.54 8.14
C ASN A 89 20.46 12.04 9.41
N ASP A 90 20.31 13.33 9.72
CA ASP A 90 21.00 13.99 10.84
C ASP A 90 20.78 13.33 12.22
N ASP A 91 19.67 12.59 12.38
CA ASP A 91 19.30 11.92 13.63
C ASP A 91 19.93 10.51 13.82
N ASP A 92 20.80 10.07 12.90
CA ASP A 92 21.45 8.74 12.89
C ASP A 92 20.47 7.55 13.05
N ILE A 93 19.24 7.74 12.55
CA ILE A 93 18.21 6.69 12.57
C ILE A 93 18.59 5.59 11.55
N PRO A 94 18.46 4.29 11.88
CA PRO A 94 18.77 3.23 10.95
C PRO A 94 18.03 3.35 9.62
N ILE A 95 18.79 3.42 8.53
CA ILE A 95 18.27 3.43 7.15
C ILE A 95 18.26 2.01 6.56
N ILE A 96 17.22 1.70 5.80
CA ILE A 96 17.05 0.43 5.10
C ILE A 96 17.16 0.70 3.59
N SER A 97 17.69 -0.25 2.82
CA SER A 97 17.72 -0.12 1.35
C SER A 97 16.30 -0.01 0.78
N PRO A 98 15.95 1.05 0.02
CA PRO A 98 14.60 1.24 -0.52
C PRO A 98 14.24 0.18 -1.56
N ASN A 99 13.04 -0.40 -1.42
CA ASN A 99 12.47 -1.36 -2.36
C ASN A 99 11.83 -0.65 -3.58
N SER A 100 11.31 -1.44 -4.53
CA SER A 100 10.70 -0.92 -5.75
C SER A 100 9.46 -0.05 -5.51
N PHE A 101 8.64 -0.36 -4.50
CA PHE A 101 7.48 0.47 -4.14
C PHE A 101 7.90 1.79 -3.52
N ASP A 102 8.89 1.76 -2.62
CA ASP A 102 9.37 2.98 -1.95
C ASP A 102 9.77 4.02 -3.00
N ARG A 103 10.55 3.59 -4.00
CA ARG A 103 11.00 4.45 -5.12
C ARG A 103 9.84 4.86 -6.03
N ALA A 104 9.01 3.90 -6.45
CA ALA A 104 7.97 4.16 -7.45
C ALA A 104 6.82 5.02 -6.92
N CYS A 105 6.55 4.96 -5.61
CA CYS A 105 5.45 5.68 -4.96
C CYS A 105 5.94 6.89 -4.16
N PHE A 106 7.24 7.21 -4.14
CA PHE A 106 7.79 8.28 -3.29
C PHE A 106 7.10 9.63 -3.55
N ALA A 107 7.01 10.05 -4.82
CA ALA A 107 6.34 11.30 -5.20
C ALA A 107 4.82 11.26 -4.88
N ASP A 108 4.19 10.11 -5.06
CA ASP A 108 2.79 9.90 -4.73
C ASP A 108 2.53 9.94 -3.23
N MET A 109 3.56 9.70 -2.40
CA MET A 109 3.48 9.75 -0.95
C MET A 109 3.78 11.14 -0.38
N ASN A 110 4.29 12.10 -1.16
CA ASN A 110 4.78 13.40 -0.68
C ASN A 110 3.73 14.24 0.12
N ASP A 111 4.23 15.21 0.90
CA ASP A 111 3.99 15.54 2.32
C ASP A 111 2.68 16.20 2.77
N GLU A 112 1.76 16.60 1.90
CA GLU A 112 0.64 17.49 2.33
C GLU A 112 -0.41 16.82 3.25
N PHE A 113 -0.33 15.52 3.50
CA PHE A 113 -1.42 14.75 4.13
C PHE A 113 -0.98 13.87 5.31
N TRP A 114 0.22 14.07 5.86
CA TRP A 114 0.82 13.15 6.84
C TRP A 114 1.26 13.77 8.15
N LEU A 115 1.24 15.10 8.23
CA LEU A 115 1.55 15.90 9.41
C LEU A 115 0.34 16.00 10.33
#